data_AF-A0A6P8HJH0-F1
#
_entry.id   AF-A0A6P8HJH0-F1
#
_cell.length_a   1.000
_cell.length_b   1.000
_cell.length_c   1.000
_cell.angle_alpha   90.00
_cell.angle_beta   90.00
_cell.angle_gamma   90.00
#
_symmetry.space_group_name_H-M   'P 1'
#
loop_
_entity.id
_entity.type
_entity.pdbx_description
1 polymer ?
#
loop_
_entity_poly.entity_id
_entity_poly.type
_entity_poly.pdbx_seq_one_letter_code
_entity_poly.pdbx_strand_id
1 'polypeptide(L)'
;MPDSCSVYGCSNRSNKQKEKRFFRIPKEVVHKGERTRDLSKRRRSRWLANLSLSSKGVESPHARVCSDHFVKGCPSNIKDEDDIDWAPTLKLGHQKIKQATESSIKRGERSTNRDLKRRHSEAASALLDLQKQARLTEEISYEQTTDDPDLSAQDTQTETTESPNRRDAECQTDFTSDL
;
A
#
# COMPACT_ATOMS: atom_id res chain seq x y z
N MET A 1 0.68 -15.80 1.91
CA MET A 1 2.08 -16.04 2.34
C MET A 1 2.95 -14.96 1.70
N PRO A 2 3.82 -14.23 2.43
CA PRO A 2 4.54 -13.10 1.86
C PRO A 2 5.39 -13.54 0.65
N ASP A 3 5.16 -12.91 -0.50
CA ASP A 3 5.84 -13.19 -1.76
C ASP A 3 7.07 -12.31 -1.97
N SER A 4 7.32 -11.31 -1.09
CA SER A 4 8.34 -10.28 -1.28
C SER A 4 9.52 -10.42 -0.33
N CYS A 5 10.69 -9.94 -0.77
CA CYS A 5 11.88 -9.86 0.07
C CYS A 5 11.75 -8.73 1.12
N SER A 6 12.11 -9.03 2.36
CA SER A 6 12.03 -8.12 3.51
C SER A 6 13.23 -7.17 3.63
N VAL A 7 14.25 -7.30 2.78
CA VAL A 7 15.39 -6.38 2.76
C VAL A 7 14.95 -5.03 2.21
N TYR A 8 15.41 -3.96 2.87
CA TYR A 8 15.05 -2.60 2.49
C TYR A 8 15.52 -2.26 1.07
N GLY A 9 14.59 -1.77 0.24
CA GLY A 9 14.86 -1.44 -1.17
C GLY A 9 14.91 -2.63 -2.12
N CYS A 10 14.77 -3.87 -1.64
CA CYS A 10 14.69 -5.04 -2.50
C CYS A 10 13.28 -5.19 -3.08
N SER A 11 13.17 -5.32 -4.40
CA SER A 11 11.89 -5.52 -5.11
C SER A 11 11.68 -6.95 -5.61
N ASN A 12 12.57 -7.88 -5.25
CA ASN A 12 12.47 -9.28 -5.63
C ASN A 12 11.22 -9.91 -4.98
N ARG A 13 10.46 -10.66 -5.78
CA ARG A 13 9.28 -11.40 -5.36
C ARG A 13 9.30 -12.82 -5.91
N SER A 14 8.89 -13.79 -5.10
CA SER A 14 8.92 -15.21 -5.48
C SER A 14 8.02 -15.56 -6.65
N ASN A 15 6.94 -14.79 -6.87
CA ASN A 15 6.05 -14.99 -8.02
C ASN A 15 6.63 -14.46 -9.35
N LYS A 16 7.51 -13.45 -9.30
CA LYS A 16 8.07 -12.79 -10.49
C LYS A 16 9.47 -13.30 -10.82
N GLN A 17 10.29 -13.57 -9.81
CA GLN A 17 11.66 -14.08 -9.95
C GLN A 17 11.70 -15.55 -9.53
N LYS A 18 11.32 -16.45 -10.44
CA LYS A 18 11.24 -17.90 -10.19
C LYS A 18 12.60 -18.55 -10.02
N GLU A 19 13.64 -17.93 -10.57
CA GLU A 19 15.04 -18.35 -10.50
C GLU A 19 15.67 -18.10 -9.12
N LYS A 20 15.08 -17.20 -8.31
CA LYS A 20 15.63 -16.81 -7.01
C LYS A 20 15.04 -17.62 -5.87
N ARG A 21 15.89 -17.95 -4.91
CA ARG A 21 15.48 -18.64 -3.69
C ARG A 21 15.14 -17.64 -2.60
N PHE A 22 14.15 -17.96 -1.77
CA PHE A 22 13.67 -17.10 -0.69
C PHE A 22 13.73 -17.85 0.65
N PHE A 23 14.65 -17.42 1.52
CA PHE A 23 14.92 -18.03 2.80
C PHE A 23 14.15 -17.33 3.92
N ARG A 24 13.59 -18.11 4.85
CA ARG A 24 12.90 -17.55 6.01
C ARG A 24 13.91 -17.05 7.02
N ILE A 25 13.53 -16.00 7.75
CA ILE A 25 14.26 -15.62 8.95
C ILE A 25 14.27 -16.82 9.93
N PRO A 26 15.44 -17.19 10.47
CA PRO A 26 15.55 -18.27 11.45
C PRO A 26 14.60 -18.08 12.64
N LYS A 27 13.97 -19.17 13.06
CA LYS A 27 13.19 -19.22 14.31
C LYS A 27 14.12 -19.63 15.45
N GLU A 28 13.82 -19.14 16.65
CA GLU A 28 14.46 -19.64 17.86
C GLU A 28 13.94 -21.05 18.17
N VAL A 29 14.87 -21.98 18.42
CA VAL A 29 14.57 -23.37 18.67
C VAL A 29 14.73 -23.64 20.16
N VAL A 30 13.62 -23.68 20.89
CA VAL A 30 13.65 -23.80 22.37
C VAL A 30 13.82 -25.25 22.83
N HIS A 31 13.39 -26.24 22.04
CA HIS A 31 13.23 -27.63 22.50
C HIS A 31 14.38 -28.59 22.17
N LYS A 32 15.43 -28.16 21.44
CA LYS A 32 16.53 -29.04 20.94
C LYS A 32 17.81 -28.98 21.78
N GLY A 33 17.68 -28.60 23.05
CA GLY A 33 18.80 -28.42 23.98
C GLY A 33 19.43 -27.03 23.93
N GLU A 34 20.21 -26.72 24.96
CA GLU A 34 20.74 -25.37 25.23
C GLU A 34 21.64 -24.83 24.13
N ARG A 35 22.64 -25.61 23.67
CA ARG A 35 23.52 -25.21 22.57
C ARG A 35 22.76 -24.81 21.30
N THR A 36 21.77 -25.61 20.90
CA THR A 36 20.97 -25.34 19.69
C THR A 36 20.10 -24.10 19.87
N ARG A 37 19.52 -23.92 21.06
CA ARG A 37 18.73 -22.74 21.43
C ARG A 37 19.58 -21.49 21.30
N ASP A 38 20.78 -21.50 21.89
CA ASP A 38 21.67 -20.34 21.90
C ASP A 38 22.15 -19.98 20.49
N LEU A 39 22.56 -20.98 19.69
CA LEU A 39 22.93 -20.75 18.28
C LEU A 39 21.76 -20.18 17.47
N SER A 40 20.54 -20.72 17.64
CA SER A 40 19.36 -20.24 16.91
C SER A 40 19.00 -18.80 17.29
N LYS A 41 19.13 -18.46 18.58
CA LYS A 41 18.92 -17.10 19.11
C LYS A 41 19.95 -16.14 18.52
N ARG A 42 21.25 -16.45 18.62
CA ARG A 42 22.33 -15.63 18.04
C ARG A 42 22.13 -15.42 16.55
N ARG A 43 21.81 -16.48 15.81
CA ARG A 43 21.58 -16.41 14.36
C ARG A 43 20.41 -15.50 14.03
N ARG A 44 19.30 -15.65 14.74
CA ARG A 44 18.13 -14.79 14.57
C ARG A 44 18.45 -13.34 14.88
N SER A 45 19.11 -13.05 16.01
CA SER A 45 19.52 -11.70 16.37
C SER A 45 20.44 -11.07 15.32
N ARG A 46 21.40 -11.83 14.77
CA ARG A 46 22.30 -11.36 13.71
C ARG A 46 21.55 -11.02 12.43
N TRP A 47 20.59 -11.87 12.02
CA TRP A 47 19.72 -11.59 10.87
C TRP A 47 18.93 -10.30 11.07
N LEU A 48 18.28 -10.14 12.22
CA LEU A 48 17.46 -8.96 12.51
C LEU A 48 18.29 -7.66 12.54
N ALA A 49 19.49 -7.73 13.10
CA ALA A 49 20.44 -6.62 13.12
C ALA A 49 20.85 -6.20 11.70
N ASN A 50 21.30 -7.16 10.87
CA ASN A 50 21.73 -6.88 9.50
C ASN A 50 20.60 -6.32 8.62
N LEU A 51 19.40 -6.87 8.78
CA LEU A 51 18.22 -6.39 8.04
C LEU A 51 17.69 -5.06 8.57
N SER A 52 18.19 -4.59 9.72
CA SER A 52 17.68 -3.45 10.49
C SER A 52 16.16 -3.53 10.71
N LEU A 53 15.66 -4.75 10.95
CA LEU A 53 14.25 -5.01 11.24
C LEU A 53 13.90 -4.76 12.72
N SER A 54 14.91 -4.61 13.58
CA SER A 54 14.72 -4.33 15.01
C SER A 54 13.92 -3.04 15.29
N SER A 55 14.00 -2.05 14.40
CA SER A 55 13.32 -0.75 14.59
C SER A 55 11.84 -0.76 14.22
N LYS A 56 11.33 -1.78 13.53
CA LYS A 56 9.98 -1.72 12.93
C LYS A 56 8.88 -2.41 13.72
N GLY A 57 9.17 -3.09 14.83
CA GLY A 57 8.15 -3.88 15.56
C GLY A 57 7.50 -5.01 14.73
N VAL A 58 7.97 -5.22 13.49
CA VAL A 58 7.48 -6.21 12.54
C VAL A 58 8.57 -7.25 12.34
N GLU A 59 8.88 -7.98 13.41
CA GLU A 59 9.55 -9.28 13.27
C GLU A 59 8.56 -10.28 12.70
N SER A 60 8.08 -10.07 11.47
CA SER A 60 7.13 -11.00 10.87
C SER A 60 7.79 -12.39 10.83
N PRO A 61 7.22 -13.41 11.48
CA PRO A 61 7.78 -14.77 11.51
C PRO A 61 7.79 -15.43 10.12
N HIS A 62 7.25 -14.74 9.11
CA HIS A 62 7.16 -15.17 7.73
C HIS A 62 7.96 -14.28 6.77
N ALA A 63 8.71 -13.31 7.29
CA ALA A 63 9.64 -12.51 6.51
C ALA A 63 10.64 -13.41 5.75
N ARG A 64 10.97 -12.98 4.53
CA ARG A 64 11.80 -13.74 3.57
C ARG A 64 12.94 -12.88 3.06
N VAL A 65 14.10 -13.49 2.87
CA VAL A 65 15.28 -12.86 2.26
C VAL A 65 15.64 -13.64 1.00
N CYS A 66 15.81 -12.94 -0.13
CA CYS A 66 16.18 -13.58 -1.39
C CYS A 66 17.68 -13.95 -1.45
N SER A 67 18.04 -14.84 -2.37
CA SER A 67 19.41 -15.34 -2.54
C SER A 67 20.45 -14.25 -2.79
N ASP A 68 20.10 -13.11 -3.39
CA ASP A 68 21.03 -12.02 -3.71
C ASP A 68 21.74 -11.39 -2.49
N HIS A 69 21.24 -11.66 -1.28
CA HIS A 69 21.78 -11.12 -0.03
C HIS A 69 22.84 -12.03 0.63
N PHE A 70 23.16 -13.15 -0.02
CA PHE A 70 24.17 -14.14 0.37
C PHE A 70 25.20 -14.27 -0.75
N VAL A 71 26.48 -14.45 -0.39
CA VAL A 71 27.60 -14.67 -1.31
C VAL A 71 27.41 -15.98 -2.09
N LYS A 72 27.12 -17.09 -1.41
CA LYS A 72 26.81 -18.39 -2.02
C LYS A 72 25.37 -18.51 -2.50
N GLY A 73 24.57 -17.45 -2.34
CA GLY A 73 23.15 -17.45 -2.70
C GLY A 73 22.23 -18.21 -1.73
N CYS A 74 22.76 -18.73 -0.62
CA CYS A 74 21.99 -19.37 0.44
C CYS A 74 22.64 -19.18 1.81
N PRO A 75 21.85 -19.25 2.90
CA PRO A 75 22.40 -19.20 4.25
C PRO A 75 23.14 -20.50 4.62
N SER A 76 24.25 -20.37 5.35
CA SER A 76 25.07 -21.51 5.81
C SER A 76 24.37 -22.38 6.89
N ASN A 77 25.03 -23.44 7.37
CA ASN A 77 24.47 -24.25 8.45
C ASN A 77 24.34 -23.43 9.75
N ILE A 78 23.42 -23.81 10.64
CA ILE A 78 23.28 -23.16 11.95
C ILE A 78 24.56 -23.29 12.80
N LYS A 79 25.33 -24.37 12.61
CA LYS A 79 26.57 -24.65 13.33
C LYS A 79 27.78 -23.85 12.83
N ASP A 80 27.72 -23.32 11.61
CA ASP A 80 28.84 -22.65 10.94
C ASP A 80 28.78 -21.13 11.22
N GLU A 81 28.93 -20.72 12.48
CA GLU A 81 28.78 -19.32 12.93
C GLU A 81 29.78 -18.36 12.26
N ASP A 82 30.96 -18.86 11.90
CA ASP A 82 32.04 -18.07 11.26
C ASP A 82 31.87 -17.92 9.73
N ASP A 83 30.88 -18.59 9.12
CA ASP A 83 30.65 -18.49 7.69
C ASP A 83 30.06 -17.12 7.32
N ILE A 84 30.55 -16.52 6.23
CA ILE A 84 30.12 -15.20 5.73
C ILE A 84 28.61 -15.18 5.42
N ASP A 85 28.05 -16.31 5.00
CA ASP A 85 26.64 -16.51 4.69
C ASP A 85 25.82 -17.04 5.87
N TRP A 86 26.38 -17.04 7.09
CA TRP A 86 25.60 -17.39 8.28
C TRP A 86 24.41 -16.44 8.50
N ALA A 87 24.59 -15.17 8.11
CA ALA A 87 23.56 -14.14 8.03
C ALA A 87 23.69 -13.32 6.74
N PRO A 88 22.60 -12.70 6.25
CA PRO A 88 22.65 -11.88 5.04
C PRO A 88 23.52 -10.64 5.27
N THR A 89 24.49 -10.41 4.39
CA THR A 89 25.45 -9.30 4.49
C THR A 89 25.43 -8.39 3.26
N LEU A 90 24.96 -8.88 2.12
CA LEU A 90 25.00 -8.14 0.85
C LEU A 90 23.73 -7.32 0.61
N LYS A 91 23.91 -6.16 -0.03
CA LYS A 91 22.81 -5.32 -0.58
C LYS A 91 21.69 -5.02 0.42
N LEU A 92 22.04 -4.73 1.67
CA LEU A 92 21.08 -4.54 2.77
C LEU A 92 20.28 -3.23 2.69
N GLY A 93 20.66 -2.32 1.78
CA GLY A 93 19.89 -1.11 1.46
C GLY A 93 20.04 0.07 2.42
N HIS A 94 20.82 -0.09 3.50
CA HIS A 94 21.06 0.90 4.55
C HIS A 94 22.33 1.73 4.35
N GLN A 95 22.99 1.62 3.19
CA GLN A 95 24.13 2.47 2.88
C GLN A 95 23.63 3.90 2.68
N LYS A 96 24.08 4.80 3.57
CA LYS A 96 23.66 6.20 3.64
C LYS A 96 24.02 6.87 2.32
N ILE A 97 23.07 7.64 1.78
CA ILE A 97 23.08 8.31 0.46
C ILE A 97 22.59 7.40 -0.68
N LYS A 98 21.32 7.55 -1.06
CA LYS A 98 20.74 6.88 -2.23
C LYS A 98 20.67 7.84 -3.42
N GLN A 99 21.40 7.52 -4.47
CA GLN A 99 21.01 7.89 -5.83
C GLN A 99 19.68 7.17 -6.15
N ALA A 100 18.75 7.84 -6.84
CA ALA A 100 17.47 7.23 -7.20
C ALA A 100 17.70 6.01 -8.10
N THR A 101 17.25 4.83 -7.67
CA THR A 101 17.37 3.62 -8.49
C THR A 101 16.39 3.68 -9.65
N GLU A 102 16.73 3.07 -10.79
CA GLU A 102 15.84 2.98 -11.96
C GLU A 102 14.46 2.40 -11.59
N SER A 103 14.43 1.44 -10.66
CA SER A 103 13.20 0.85 -10.13
C SER A 103 12.37 1.82 -9.27
N SER A 104 13.02 2.75 -8.58
CA SER A 104 12.36 3.82 -7.79
C SER A 104 11.79 4.88 -8.73
N ILE A 105 12.54 5.27 -9.77
CA ILE A 105 12.10 6.21 -10.81
C ILE A 105 10.87 5.63 -11.53
N LYS A 106 10.97 4.40 -12.05
CA LYS A 106 9.85 3.68 -12.68
C LYS A 106 8.65 3.44 -11.75
N ARG A 107 8.85 3.42 -10.43
CA ARG A 107 7.74 3.36 -9.47
C ARG A 107 7.06 4.72 -9.36
N GLY A 108 7.84 5.80 -9.24
CA GLY A 108 7.35 7.17 -9.24
C GLY A 108 6.53 7.45 -10.49
N GLU A 109 7.09 7.18 -11.68
CA GLU A 109 6.42 7.35 -12.98
C GLU A 109 5.10 6.58 -13.08
N ARG A 110 5.03 5.36 -12.54
CA ARG A 110 3.78 4.60 -12.53
C ARG A 110 2.73 5.20 -11.61
N SER A 111 3.14 5.75 -10.47
CA SER A 111 2.22 6.45 -9.56
C SER A 111 1.66 7.70 -10.23
N THR A 112 2.55 8.53 -10.78
CA THR A 112 2.15 9.77 -11.45
C THR A 112 1.27 9.50 -12.66
N ASN A 113 1.57 8.48 -13.47
CA ASN A 113 0.75 8.12 -14.63
C ASN A 113 -0.65 7.65 -14.22
N ARG A 114 -0.79 6.90 -13.12
CA ARG A 114 -2.12 6.53 -12.58
C ARG A 114 -2.90 7.75 -12.12
N ASP A 115 -2.26 8.67 -11.40
CA ASP A 115 -2.90 9.90 -10.95
C ASP A 115 -3.30 10.80 -12.13
N LEU A 116 -2.45 10.91 -13.15
CA LEU A 116 -2.75 11.64 -14.38
C LEU A 116 -3.95 11.04 -15.12
N LYS A 117 -3.99 9.71 -15.26
CA LYS A 117 -5.14 9.02 -15.88
C LYS A 117 -6.43 9.25 -15.10
N ARG A 118 -6.38 9.16 -13.78
CA ARG A 118 -7.54 9.45 -12.91
C ARG A 118 -8.03 10.88 -13.10
N ARG A 119 -7.13 11.86 -13.04
CA ARG A 119 -7.46 13.28 -13.28
C ARG A 119 -8.05 13.51 -14.67
N HIS A 120 -7.51 12.83 -15.69
CA HIS A 120 -8.04 12.94 -17.05
C HIS A 120 -9.46 12.37 -17.16
N SER A 121 -9.75 11.23 -16.54
CA SER A 121 -11.11 10.68 -16.52
C SER A 121 -12.09 11.56 -15.74
N GLU A 122 -11.66 12.11 -14.60
CA GLU A 122 -12.47 13.03 -13.79
C GLU A 122 -12.80 14.31 -14.59
N ALA A 123 -11.79 14.90 -15.24
CA ALA A 123 -11.97 16.08 -16.08
C ALA A 123 -12.90 15.79 -17.28
N ALA A 124 -12.73 14.65 -17.95
CA ALA A 124 -13.60 14.26 -19.06
C ALA A 124 -15.06 14.08 -18.61
N SER A 125 -15.29 13.46 -17.45
CA SER A 125 -16.65 13.32 -16.89
C SER A 125 -17.26 14.68 -16.59
N ALA A 126 -16.51 15.57 -15.94
CA ALA A 126 -16.99 16.92 -15.62
C ALA A 126 -17.40 17.72 -16.86
N LEU A 127 -16.63 17.62 -17.96
CA LEU A 127 -16.96 18.28 -19.23
C LEU A 127 -18.26 17.75 -19.85
N LEU A 128 -18.49 16.43 -19.79
CA LEU A 128 -19.72 15.83 -20.30
C LEU A 128 -20.95 16.25 -19.48
N ASP A 129 -20.80 16.38 -18.16
CA ASP A 129 -21.88 16.83 -17.29
C ASP A 129 -22.23 18.31 -17.55
N LEU A 130 -21.24 19.17 -17.77
CA LEU A 130 -21.46 20.56 -18.17
C LEU A 130 -22.16 20.66 -19.52
N GLN A 131 -21.79 19.83 -20.51
CA GLN A 131 -22.45 19.81 -21.81
C GLN A 131 -23.93 19.40 -21.70
N LYS A 132 -24.24 18.39 -20.87
CA LYS A 132 -25.63 17.99 -20.62
C LYS A 132 -26.42 19.11 -19.94
N GLN A 133 -25.83 19.78 -18.95
CA GLN A 133 -26.47 20.92 -18.30
C GLN A 133 -26.77 22.06 -19.28
N ALA A 134 -25.80 22.42 -20.14
CA ALA A 134 -25.99 23.45 -21.16
C ALA A 134 -27.12 23.09 -22.14
N ARG A 135 -27.17 21.83 -22.59
CA ARG A 135 -28.26 21.35 -23.47
C ARG A 135 -29.63 21.40 -22.79
N LEU A 136 -29.72 21.00 -21.52
CA LEU A 136 -30.97 21.09 -20.76
C LEU A 136 -31.41 22.55 -20.56
N THR A 137 -30.49 23.49 -20.36
CA THR A 137 -30.84 24.92 -20.24
C THR A 137 -31.29 25.54 -21.57
N GLU A 138 -30.71 25.12 -22.69
CA GLU A 138 -31.18 25.52 -24.02
C GLU A 138 -32.56 24.91 -24.31
N GLU A 139 -32.82 23.69 -23.84
CA GLU A 139 -34.11 23.02 -24.01
C GLU A 139 -35.22 23.68 -23.17
N ILE A 140 -34.91 24.19 -21.98
CA ILE A 140 -35.88 24.94 -21.15
C ILE A 140 -36.14 26.36 -21.71
N SER A 141 -35.15 26.96 -22.38
CA SER A 141 -35.26 28.32 -22.93
C SER A 141 -36.19 28.41 -24.14
N TYR A 142 -36.41 27.33 -24.91
CA TYR A 142 -37.31 27.36 -26.08
C TYR A 142 -38.79 27.14 -25.71
N GLU A 143 -39.09 26.55 -24.54
CA GLU A 143 -40.46 26.30 -24.09
C GLU A 143 -41.10 27.50 -23.37
N GLN A 144 -40.34 28.56 -23.06
CA GLN A 144 -40.86 29.78 -22.44
C GLN A 144 -41.27 30.89 -23.44
N THR A 145 -41.25 30.64 -24.76
CA THR A 145 -41.67 31.62 -25.78
C THR A 145 -42.93 31.23 -26.53
N THR A 146 -43.93 30.67 -25.85
CA THR A 146 -45.34 30.80 -26.25
C THR A 146 -46.15 30.76 -24.97
N ASP A 147 -46.60 31.92 -24.51
CA ASP A 147 -47.99 32.14 -24.08
C ASP A 147 -48.14 33.57 -23.55
N ASP A 148 -48.92 34.35 -24.29
CA ASP A 148 -49.50 35.63 -23.87
C ASP A 148 -50.44 35.45 -22.66
N PRO A 149 -50.71 36.51 -21.87
CA PRO A 149 -51.31 36.40 -20.55
C PRO A 149 -52.85 36.40 -20.59
N ASP A 150 -53.51 35.51 -19.84
CA ASP A 150 -54.83 35.80 -19.28
C ASP A 150 -55.18 34.99 -18.01
N LEU A 151 -55.95 35.64 -17.15
CA LEU A 151 -56.32 35.43 -15.75
C LEU A 151 -56.96 34.07 -15.38
N SER A 152 -56.65 33.54 -14.19
CA SER A 152 -57.53 33.72 -13.01
C SER A 152 -56.98 33.03 -11.75
N ALA A 153 -57.17 33.69 -10.62
CA ALA A 153 -56.90 33.22 -9.27
C ALA A 153 -57.73 31.99 -8.90
N GLN A 154 -57.20 31.10 -8.04
CA GLN A 154 -57.79 30.81 -6.72
C GLN A 154 -56.71 30.33 -5.73
N ASP A 155 -56.85 30.89 -4.54
CA ASP A 155 -56.11 30.76 -3.29
C ASP A 155 -56.45 29.42 -2.59
N THR A 156 -55.49 28.75 -1.95
CA THR A 156 -55.67 28.09 -0.63
C THR A 156 -54.30 27.70 -0.05
N GLN A 157 -54.08 28.17 1.17
CA GLN A 157 -52.89 28.10 2.02
C GLN A 157 -52.68 26.70 2.64
N THR A 158 -51.44 26.36 3.01
CA THR A 158 -51.05 26.09 4.42
C THR A 158 -49.56 25.74 4.60
N GLU A 159 -48.93 26.57 5.43
CA GLU A 159 -47.91 26.37 6.47
C GLU A 159 -46.71 25.40 6.34
N THR A 160 -45.53 26.05 6.34
CA THR A 160 -44.47 26.01 7.37
C THR A 160 -43.83 24.66 7.72
N THR A 161 -42.52 24.51 7.45
CA THR A 161 -41.44 24.56 8.47
C THR A 161 -40.07 24.16 7.91
N GLU A 162 -39.12 25.08 8.07
CA GLU A 162 -37.73 24.93 8.51
C GLU A 162 -36.83 23.75 8.02
N SER A 163 -35.74 24.15 7.36
CA SER A 163 -34.41 23.51 7.32
C SER A 163 -33.94 22.99 8.71
N PRO A 164 -33.01 22.00 8.84
CA PRO A 164 -31.66 22.18 8.28
C PRO A 164 -30.75 20.94 8.02
N ASN A 165 -29.64 21.27 7.38
CA ASN A 165 -28.25 20.84 7.65
C ASN A 165 -27.66 19.57 7.03
N ARG A 166 -26.58 19.84 6.30
CA ARG A 166 -25.38 19.02 6.17
C ARG A 166 -24.87 18.57 7.55
N ARG A 167 -24.27 17.37 7.62
CA ARG A 167 -22.86 17.16 8.00
C ARG A 167 -22.48 15.66 8.05
N ASP A 168 -21.34 15.39 7.42
CA ASP A 168 -20.24 14.52 7.85
C ASP A 168 -20.50 13.04 8.17
N ALA A 169 -20.16 12.17 7.22
CA ALA A 169 -19.99 10.75 7.45
C ALA A 169 -18.57 10.47 7.99
N GLU A 170 -18.46 10.33 9.31
CA GLU A 170 -17.27 9.81 9.99
C GLU A 170 -17.22 8.27 9.90
N CYS A 171 -16.05 7.73 9.56
CA CYS A 171 -15.80 6.29 9.52
C CYS A 171 -15.74 5.72 10.94
N GLN A 172 -16.66 4.81 11.27
CA GLN A 172 -16.57 3.96 12.46
C GLN A 172 -15.59 2.80 12.22
N THR A 173 -14.67 2.62 13.17
CA THR A 173 -13.89 1.40 13.35
C THR A 173 -14.40 0.68 14.59
N ASP A 174 -14.98 -0.50 14.44
CA ASP A 174 -15.31 -1.34 15.59
C ASP A 174 -14.11 -2.19 16.01
N PHE A 175 -13.76 -2.01 17.28
CA PHE A 175 -12.71 -2.69 18.02
C PHE A 175 -13.41 -3.66 18.97
N THR A 176 -13.53 -4.94 18.62
CA THR A 176 -14.07 -5.96 19.52
C THR A 176 -12.92 -6.68 20.22
N SER A 177 -12.82 -6.47 21.53
CA SER A 177 -12.03 -7.27 22.45
C SER A 177 -13.00 -8.15 23.22
N ASP A 178 -12.87 -9.47 23.08
CA ASP A 178 -13.60 -10.43 23.90
C ASP A 178 -12.67 -10.99 24.99
N LEU A 179 -13.20 -10.96 26.20
CA LEU A 179 -12.75 -11.65 27.41
C LEU A 179 -13.25 -13.09 27.40
#